data_AF-A0A3G4W833-F1
#
_entry.id   AF-A0A3G4W833-F1
#
_cell.length_a   1.000
_cell.length_b   1.000
_cell.length_c   1.000
_cell.angle_alpha   90.00
_cell.angle_beta   90.00
_cell.angle_gamma   90.00
#
_symmetry.space_group_name_H-M   'P 1'
#
loop_
_entity.id
_entity.type
_entity.pdbx_description
1 polymer ?
#
loop_
_entity_poly.entity_id
_entity_poly.type
_entity_poly.pdbx_seq_one_letter_code
_entity_poly.pdbx_strand_id
1 'polypeptide(L)'
;MTQPTPVRCPVIEHPELPLADPAGLDPLLARLAAAERVDADEEFPLGTLRGDGRVDLCKQGLGPAGAARLLPVAAASAHARHLLLGTNSIGDDGARTLARSLAGGHGLHTLYLGCNRIGPDGVSALAGALADDTTVRALWLKRNPVLEDGARTLAALLRRNTTLRTLDLVNTGIGAEGVRAVLDALIHREAPLERLFLGGNGLTAADAPLLAALIRDAGVRELYLPANHLGDAGAAVLASAAAADPARPVRLGLGGNGIGPAGARSLADALGGIDTLDLGRAMSERSLGSDGNSTGDEGARALAAALPGSPLRRLELRHTGLTGRGAKTLLAAVPAGSPLEYVGLGPGLPRRVKRSFAERLRPARATHPDLRAIGSVYR
;
A
#
# COMPACT_ATOMS: atom_id res chain seq x y z
N MET A 1 10.38 10.10 -25.38
CA MET A 1 9.23 9.79 -24.51
C MET A 1 9.48 8.42 -23.93
N THR A 2 9.65 8.31 -22.62
CA THR A 2 9.70 7.01 -21.93
C THR A 2 8.31 6.37 -22.06
N GLN A 3 8.25 5.08 -22.40
CA GLN A 3 6.95 4.39 -22.45
C GLN A 3 6.33 4.34 -21.05
N PRO A 4 5.00 4.51 -20.92
CA PRO A 4 4.33 4.43 -19.64
C PRO A 4 4.56 3.05 -19.01
N THR A 5 4.78 3.01 -17.70
CA THR A 5 4.95 1.75 -16.96
C THR A 5 3.69 0.90 -17.13
N PRO A 6 3.80 -0.34 -17.63
CA PRO A 6 2.63 -1.17 -17.89
C PRO A 6 1.93 -1.54 -16.57
N VAL A 7 0.60 -1.55 -16.59
CA VAL A 7 -0.20 -2.12 -15.51
C VAL A 7 -0.10 -3.63 -15.60
N ARG A 8 0.59 -4.24 -14.64
CA ARG A 8 0.79 -5.68 -14.54
C ARG A 8 -0.33 -6.24 -13.69
N CYS A 9 -1.09 -7.22 -14.18
CA CYS A 9 -2.08 -7.97 -13.42
C CYS A 9 -2.17 -9.37 -14.06
N PRO A 10 -2.16 -10.50 -13.32
CA PRO A 10 -2.27 -11.81 -13.97
C PRO A 10 -3.61 -11.94 -14.70
N VAL A 11 -4.66 -11.34 -14.13
CA VAL A 11 -5.94 -11.13 -14.80
C VAL A 11 -5.87 -9.98 -15.80
N ILE A 12 -4.75 -9.60 -16.37
CA ILE A 12 -4.68 -8.77 -17.58
C ILE A 12 -3.90 -9.58 -18.59
N GLU A 13 -2.80 -10.15 -18.12
CA GLU A 13 -1.86 -10.97 -18.89
C GLU A 13 -2.45 -12.33 -19.31
N HIS A 14 -3.45 -12.84 -18.58
CA HIS A 14 -4.09 -14.14 -18.81
C HIS A 14 -5.63 -14.05 -18.84
N PRO A 15 -6.24 -13.43 -19.87
CA PRO A 15 -7.71 -13.35 -20.03
C PRO A 15 -8.42 -14.66 -20.28
N GLU A 16 -7.70 -15.68 -20.70
CA GLU A 16 -8.21 -17.01 -21.04
C GLU A 16 -8.52 -17.88 -19.81
N LEU A 17 -8.06 -17.51 -18.62
CA LEU A 17 -8.30 -18.30 -17.41
C LEU A 17 -9.81 -18.42 -17.13
N PRO A 18 -10.32 -19.65 -16.92
CA PRO A 18 -11.75 -19.85 -16.72
C PRO A 18 -12.22 -19.21 -15.41
N LEU A 19 -13.44 -18.68 -15.46
CA LEU A 19 -14.13 -18.19 -14.28
C LEU A 19 -14.74 -19.37 -13.50
N ALA A 20 -14.84 -19.22 -12.18
CA ALA A 20 -15.55 -20.19 -11.35
C ALA A 20 -17.05 -20.17 -11.66
N ASP A 21 -17.70 -21.32 -11.51
CA ASP A 21 -19.16 -21.40 -11.53
C ASP A 21 -19.74 -20.57 -10.38
N PRO A 22 -20.53 -19.52 -10.66
CA PRO A 22 -21.12 -18.70 -9.62
C PRO A 22 -21.95 -19.50 -8.60
N ALA A 23 -22.49 -20.67 -8.95
CA ALA A 23 -23.24 -21.54 -8.02
C ALA A 23 -22.41 -21.96 -6.79
N GLY A 24 -21.08 -22.00 -6.90
CA GLY A 24 -20.19 -22.27 -5.77
C GLY A 24 -20.28 -21.22 -4.65
N LEU A 25 -20.87 -20.05 -4.90
CA LEU A 25 -21.10 -19.01 -3.89
C LEU A 25 -22.29 -19.32 -2.97
N ASP A 26 -23.22 -20.19 -3.37
CA ASP A 26 -24.52 -20.36 -2.70
C ASP A 26 -24.40 -20.58 -1.17
N PRO A 27 -23.48 -21.46 -0.69
CA PRO A 27 -23.30 -21.65 0.75
C PRO A 27 -22.82 -20.39 1.48
N LEU A 28 -21.89 -19.63 0.88
CA LEU A 28 -21.39 -18.39 1.45
C LEU A 28 -22.46 -17.29 1.45
N LEU A 29 -23.26 -17.19 0.38
CA LEU A 29 -24.34 -16.20 0.30
C LEU A 29 -25.40 -16.46 1.37
N ALA A 30 -25.80 -17.72 1.54
CA ALA A 30 -26.71 -18.12 2.61
C ALA A 30 -26.12 -17.74 3.99
N ARG A 31 -24.83 -18.01 4.20
CA ARG A 31 -24.15 -17.67 5.45
C ARG A 31 -24.09 -16.17 5.74
N LEU A 32 -23.79 -15.36 4.72
CA LEU A 32 -23.70 -13.90 4.84
C LEU A 32 -25.05 -13.25 5.15
N ALA A 33 -26.14 -13.86 4.68
CA ALA A 33 -27.50 -13.43 4.95
C ALA A 33 -28.01 -13.87 6.34
N ALA A 34 -27.37 -14.86 6.96
CA ALA A 34 -27.77 -15.42 8.24
C ALA A 34 -27.44 -14.47 9.41
N ALA A 35 -28.29 -14.44 10.43
CA ALA A 35 -28.14 -13.53 11.57
C ALA A 35 -27.10 -14.03 12.59
N GLU A 36 -26.77 -15.32 12.59
CA GLU A 36 -25.84 -15.91 13.53
C GLU A 36 -24.44 -15.28 13.41
N ARG A 37 -23.85 -14.98 14.56
CA ARG A 37 -22.49 -14.42 14.64
C ARG A 37 -21.48 -15.35 14.00
N VAL A 38 -20.44 -14.77 13.42
CA VAL A 38 -19.25 -15.49 12.94
C VAL A 38 -18.17 -15.35 14.01
N ASP A 39 -17.97 -16.39 14.81
CA ASP A 39 -16.99 -16.35 15.90
C ASP A 39 -15.66 -17.05 15.54
N ALA A 40 -15.60 -17.75 14.39
CA ALA A 40 -14.42 -18.43 13.87
C ALA A 40 -14.36 -18.35 12.33
N ASP A 41 -13.22 -18.73 11.74
CA ASP A 41 -13.08 -18.79 10.28
C ASP A 41 -13.90 -19.96 9.71
N GLU A 42 -14.74 -19.67 8.72
CA GLU A 42 -15.62 -20.61 8.01
C GLU A 42 -15.21 -20.66 6.53
N GLU A 43 -14.84 -21.84 6.03
CA GLU A 43 -14.43 -22.06 4.63
C GLU A 43 -15.60 -22.57 3.77
N PHE A 44 -15.71 -22.04 2.56
CA PHE A 44 -16.75 -22.36 1.58
C PHE A 44 -16.12 -22.82 0.26
N PRO A 45 -16.89 -23.43 -0.66
CA PRO A 45 -16.38 -23.77 -1.99
C PRO A 45 -15.75 -22.58 -2.71
N LEU A 46 -16.32 -21.38 -2.54
CA LEU A 46 -15.73 -20.12 -2.98
C LEU A 46 -15.57 -19.18 -1.80
N GLY A 47 -14.35 -19.11 -1.27
CA GLY A 47 -13.92 -18.12 -0.29
C GLY A 47 -14.05 -18.53 1.16
N THR A 48 -13.71 -17.59 2.04
CA THR A 48 -13.68 -17.78 3.49
C THR A 48 -14.33 -16.58 4.17
N LEU A 49 -15.24 -16.84 5.11
CA LEU A 49 -15.77 -15.84 6.03
C LEU A 49 -15.01 -15.93 7.35
N ARG A 50 -14.38 -14.85 7.79
CA ARG A 50 -13.56 -14.85 9.01
C ARG A 50 -14.28 -14.23 10.18
N GLY A 51 -13.92 -14.65 11.39
CA GLY A 51 -14.50 -14.12 12.64
C GLY A 51 -14.26 -12.62 12.87
N ASP A 52 -13.32 -12.01 12.15
CA ASP A 52 -13.07 -10.56 12.16
C ASP A 52 -13.85 -9.79 11.07
N GLY A 53 -14.81 -10.43 10.40
CA GLY A 53 -15.66 -9.82 9.38
C GLY A 53 -15.02 -9.72 8.00
N ARG A 54 -13.90 -10.39 7.75
CA ARG A 54 -13.33 -10.52 6.40
C ARG A 54 -14.12 -11.54 5.57
N VAL A 55 -14.55 -11.11 4.39
CA VAL A 55 -15.04 -11.98 3.32
C VAL A 55 -13.91 -12.08 2.30
N ASP A 56 -13.15 -13.17 2.35
CA ASP A 56 -11.96 -13.39 1.52
C ASP A 56 -12.29 -14.31 0.34
N LEU A 57 -12.38 -13.72 -0.85
CA LEU A 57 -12.51 -14.44 -2.11
C LEU A 57 -11.38 -14.08 -3.07
N CYS A 58 -10.17 -13.81 -2.58
CA CYS A 58 -9.06 -13.52 -3.48
C CYS A 58 -8.73 -14.75 -4.36
N LYS A 59 -8.48 -14.52 -5.65
CA LYS A 59 -8.08 -15.54 -6.63
C LYS A 59 -9.11 -16.66 -6.83
N GLN A 60 -10.39 -16.33 -6.74
CA GLN A 60 -11.50 -17.29 -6.91
C GLN A 60 -12.11 -17.25 -8.32
N GLY A 61 -11.63 -16.38 -9.22
CA GLY A 61 -12.13 -16.30 -10.59
C GLY A 61 -13.61 -15.94 -10.69
N LEU A 62 -14.12 -15.07 -9.81
CA LEU A 62 -15.56 -14.76 -9.73
C LEU A 62 -16.16 -14.17 -11.01
N GLY A 63 -15.38 -13.32 -11.69
CA GLY A 63 -15.85 -12.51 -12.82
C GLY A 63 -17.00 -11.56 -12.47
N PRO A 64 -17.57 -10.88 -13.49
CA PRO A 64 -18.70 -9.97 -13.29
C PRO A 64 -19.95 -10.68 -12.75
N ALA A 65 -20.22 -11.92 -13.18
CA ALA A 65 -21.39 -12.68 -12.75
C ALA A 65 -21.31 -13.08 -11.27
N GLY A 66 -20.18 -13.60 -10.80
CA GLY A 66 -19.98 -13.90 -9.38
C GLY A 66 -20.04 -12.64 -8.52
N ALA A 67 -19.45 -11.53 -8.99
CA ALA A 67 -19.55 -10.24 -8.33
C ALA A 67 -21.00 -9.75 -8.20
N ALA A 68 -21.80 -9.89 -9.27
CA ALA A 68 -23.22 -9.51 -9.28
C ALA A 68 -24.05 -10.26 -8.22
N ARG A 69 -23.71 -11.52 -7.94
CA ARG A 69 -24.37 -12.32 -6.89
C ARG A 69 -23.89 -11.97 -5.49
N LEU A 70 -22.57 -11.82 -5.32
CA LEU A 70 -21.95 -11.64 -4.01
C LEU A 70 -22.18 -10.25 -3.42
N LEU A 71 -21.95 -9.20 -4.21
CA LEU A 71 -21.79 -7.84 -3.69
C LEU A 71 -23.04 -7.28 -2.98
N PRO A 72 -24.27 -7.50 -3.48
CA PRO A 72 -25.47 -7.06 -2.77
C PRO A 72 -25.62 -7.73 -1.40
N VAL A 73 -25.38 -9.05 -1.32
CA VAL A 73 -25.50 -9.83 -0.08
C VAL A 73 -24.41 -9.44 0.92
N ALA A 74 -23.17 -9.29 0.45
CA ALA A 74 -22.04 -8.90 1.28
C ALA A 74 -22.21 -7.47 1.84
N ALA A 75 -22.70 -6.52 1.04
CA ALA A 75 -22.93 -5.15 1.50
C ALA A 75 -24.03 -5.06 2.58
N ALA A 76 -25.09 -5.87 2.43
CA ALA A 76 -26.19 -5.94 3.39
C ALA A 76 -25.89 -6.79 4.64
N SER A 77 -24.81 -7.58 4.63
CA SER A 77 -24.47 -8.49 5.73
C SER A 77 -24.06 -7.73 6.99
N ALA A 78 -24.59 -8.16 8.14
CA ALA A 78 -24.19 -7.63 9.45
C ALA A 78 -22.75 -8.03 9.84
N HIS A 79 -22.20 -9.06 9.18
CA HIS A 79 -20.88 -9.63 9.49
C HIS A 79 -19.77 -9.02 8.63
N ALA A 80 -20.07 -8.69 7.37
CA ALA A 80 -19.05 -8.25 6.43
C ALA A 80 -18.53 -6.83 6.77
N ARG A 81 -17.24 -6.75 7.08
CA ARG A 81 -16.50 -5.52 7.35
C ARG A 81 -15.39 -5.25 6.35
N HIS A 82 -14.82 -6.31 5.79
CA HIS A 82 -13.68 -6.22 4.89
C HIS A 82 -13.90 -7.16 3.70
N LEU A 83 -14.02 -6.58 2.51
CA LEU A 83 -14.30 -7.32 1.28
C LEU A 83 -12.99 -7.50 0.52
N LEU A 84 -12.47 -8.74 0.43
CA LEU A 84 -11.21 -9.05 -0.23
C LEU A 84 -11.47 -9.80 -1.54
N LEU A 85 -11.45 -9.07 -2.66
CA LEU A 85 -11.77 -9.58 -3.99
C LEU A 85 -10.59 -9.50 -4.95
N GLY A 86 -9.35 -9.57 -4.48
CA GLY A 86 -8.20 -9.43 -5.37
C GLY A 86 -8.09 -10.55 -6.40
N THR A 87 -7.72 -10.23 -7.65
CA THR A 87 -7.48 -11.24 -8.71
C THR A 87 -8.73 -12.05 -9.08
N ASN A 88 -9.84 -11.40 -9.41
CA ASN A 88 -11.12 -12.06 -9.71
C ASN A 88 -11.76 -11.68 -11.05
N SER A 89 -11.12 -10.85 -11.87
CA SER A 89 -11.67 -10.46 -13.20
C SER A 89 -13.02 -9.75 -13.14
N ILE A 90 -13.38 -9.08 -12.03
CA ILE A 90 -14.73 -8.52 -11.87
C ILE A 90 -15.02 -7.37 -12.84
N GLY A 91 -13.98 -6.69 -13.34
CA GLY A 91 -14.08 -5.60 -14.31
C GLY A 91 -14.89 -4.41 -13.85
N ASP A 92 -15.20 -3.50 -14.78
CA ASP A 92 -16.00 -2.31 -14.52
C ASP A 92 -17.45 -2.65 -14.15
N ASP A 93 -17.99 -3.76 -14.65
CA ASP A 93 -19.33 -4.24 -14.27
C ASP A 93 -19.42 -4.67 -12.81
N GLY A 94 -18.39 -5.38 -12.33
CA GLY A 94 -18.27 -5.71 -10.91
C GLY A 94 -18.11 -4.46 -10.04
N ALA A 95 -17.31 -3.48 -10.49
CA ALA A 95 -17.14 -2.21 -9.80
C ALA A 95 -18.46 -1.41 -9.73
N ARG A 96 -19.23 -1.35 -10.83
CA ARG A 96 -20.58 -0.75 -10.88
C ARG A 96 -21.55 -1.47 -9.95
N THR A 97 -21.48 -2.78 -9.88
CA THR A 97 -22.32 -3.57 -8.96
C THR A 97 -21.97 -3.27 -7.51
N LEU A 98 -20.68 -3.18 -7.17
CA LEU A 98 -20.24 -2.78 -5.83
C LEU A 98 -20.76 -1.38 -5.52
N ALA A 99 -20.55 -0.41 -6.40
CA ALA A 99 -21.03 0.97 -6.23
C ALA A 99 -22.53 1.03 -5.91
N ARG A 100 -23.37 0.30 -6.66
CA ARG A 100 -24.81 0.22 -6.39
C ARG A 100 -25.13 -0.44 -5.04
N SER A 101 -24.38 -1.47 -4.68
CA SER A 101 -24.58 -2.21 -3.43
C SER A 101 -24.25 -1.37 -2.18
N LEU A 102 -23.40 -0.34 -2.31
CA LEU A 102 -23.06 0.57 -1.22
C LEU A 102 -24.14 1.63 -0.96
N ALA A 103 -25.04 1.91 -1.91
CA ALA A 103 -26.03 2.99 -1.79
C ALA A 103 -27.09 2.77 -0.69
N GLY A 104 -27.31 1.53 -0.25
CA GLY A 104 -28.35 1.15 0.73
C GLY A 104 -27.91 1.19 2.20
N GLY A 105 -26.73 1.74 2.49
CA GLY A 105 -26.08 1.61 3.80
C GLY A 105 -25.40 0.24 3.96
N HIS A 106 -24.18 0.23 4.52
CA HIS A 106 -23.38 -0.99 4.63
C HIS A 106 -22.46 -0.97 5.87
N GLY A 107 -21.97 -2.15 6.24
CA GLY A 107 -20.98 -2.32 7.31
C GLY A 107 -19.51 -2.30 6.86
N LEU A 108 -19.25 -2.13 5.55
CA LEU A 108 -17.93 -2.29 4.94
C LEU A 108 -16.98 -1.13 5.23
N HIS A 109 -15.81 -1.47 5.76
CA HIS A 109 -14.72 -0.54 6.10
C HIS A 109 -13.52 -0.64 5.14
N THR A 110 -13.34 -1.80 4.50
CA THR A 110 -12.21 -2.05 3.60
C THR A 110 -12.69 -2.71 2.34
N LEU A 111 -12.30 -2.14 1.20
CA LEU A 111 -12.55 -2.67 -0.13
C LEU A 111 -11.19 -3.01 -0.75
N TYR A 112 -10.84 -4.29 -0.82
CA TYR A 112 -9.63 -4.76 -1.49
C TYR A 112 -9.97 -5.33 -2.87
N LEU A 113 -9.70 -4.53 -3.90
CA LEU A 113 -10.11 -4.78 -5.28
C LEU A 113 -8.90 -4.94 -6.22
N GLY A 114 -7.73 -5.28 -5.67
CA GLY A 114 -6.48 -5.32 -6.43
C GLY A 114 -6.49 -6.34 -7.58
N CYS A 115 -6.00 -5.93 -8.76
CA CYS A 115 -5.93 -6.76 -9.97
C CYS A 115 -7.27 -7.37 -10.39
N ASN A 116 -8.16 -6.54 -10.92
CA ASN A 116 -9.51 -6.94 -11.31
C ASN A 116 -9.96 -6.43 -12.68
N ARG A 117 -9.05 -5.81 -13.47
CA ARG A 117 -9.41 -5.10 -14.72
C ARG A 117 -10.40 -3.95 -14.50
N ILE A 118 -10.34 -3.28 -13.36
CA ILE A 118 -11.17 -2.09 -13.12
C ILE A 118 -10.52 -0.90 -13.84
N GLY A 119 -11.14 -0.45 -14.91
CA GLY A 119 -10.75 0.71 -15.70
C GLY A 119 -11.28 2.03 -15.13
N PRO A 120 -11.09 3.14 -15.86
CA PRO A 120 -11.58 4.46 -15.46
C PRO A 120 -13.10 4.49 -15.20
N ASP A 121 -13.90 3.76 -15.97
CA ASP A 121 -15.36 3.73 -15.81
C ASP A 121 -15.79 3.04 -14.51
N GLY A 122 -15.16 1.92 -14.16
CA GLY A 122 -15.39 1.24 -12.90
C GLY A 122 -14.92 2.07 -11.71
N VAL A 123 -13.76 2.74 -11.83
CA VAL A 123 -13.27 3.70 -10.84
C VAL A 123 -14.25 4.84 -10.65
N SER A 124 -14.83 5.36 -11.74
CA SER A 124 -15.84 6.42 -11.70
C SER A 124 -17.09 6.01 -10.93
N ALA A 125 -17.60 4.81 -11.18
CA ALA A 125 -18.74 4.28 -10.43
C ALA A 125 -18.43 4.15 -8.92
N LEU A 126 -17.26 3.60 -8.56
CA LEU A 126 -16.83 3.51 -7.17
C LEU A 126 -16.66 4.89 -6.54
N ALA A 127 -16.09 5.84 -7.27
CA ALA A 127 -15.86 7.19 -6.80
C ALA A 127 -17.18 7.92 -6.49
N GLY A 128 -18.19 7.76 -7.34
CA GLY A 128 -19.52 8.31 -7.12
C GLY A 128 -20.18 7.76 -5.85
N ALA A 129 -20.11 6.43 -5.64
CA ALA A 129 -20.69 5.82 -4.45
C ALA A 129 -19.96 6.18 -3.15
N LEU A 130 -18.64 6.36 -3.20
CA LEU A 130 -17.82 6.62 -2.03
C LEU A 130 -17.65 8.12 -1.70
N ALA A 131 -18.07 9.03 -2.59
CA ALA A 131 -17.90 10.47 -2.37
C ALA A 131 -18.55 10.98 -1.07
N ASP A 132 -19.73 10.45 -0.74
CA ASP A 132 -20.48 10.77 0.49
C ASP A 132 -20.52 9.61 1.49
N ASP A 133 -19.80 8.52 1.22
CA ASP A 133 -19.76 7.38 2.13
C ASP A 133 -18.99 7.72 3.42
N THR A 134 -19.62 7.37 4.54
CA THR A 134 -19.11 7.60 5.88
C THR A 134 -18.51 6.35 6.54
N THR A 135 -18.43 5.22 5.82
CA THR A 135 -18.06 3.93 6.40
C THR A 135 -16.72 3.39 5.91
N VAL A 136 -16.43 3.43 4.60
CA VAL A 136 -15.19 2.92 4.02
C VAL A 136 -14.01 3.79 4.44
N ARG A 137 -13.01 3.15 5.04
CA ARG A 137 -11.76 3.77 5.51
C ARG A 137 -10.57 3.41 4.65
N ALA A 138 -10.65 2.33 3.88
CA ALA A 138 -9.55 1.85 3.05
C ALA A 138 -10.01 1.30 1.70
N LEU A 139 -9.46 1.86 0.62
CA LEU A 139 -9.71 1.46 -0.75
C LEU A 139 -8.40 1.01 -1.41
N TRP A 140 -8.37 -0.23 -1.89
CA TRP A 140 -7.19 -0.82 -2.51
C TRP A 140 -7.44 -1.18 -3.96
N LEU A 141 -6.84 -0.42 -4.87
CA LEU A 141 -7.03 -0.53 -6.32
C LEU A 141 -5.77 -1.03 -7.06
N LYS A 142 -4.73 -1.46 -6.33
CA LYS A 142 -3.45 -1.87 -6.93
C LYS A 142 -3.63 -2.76 -8.16
N ARG A 143 -2.78 -2.57 -9.17
CA ARG A 143 -2.75 -3.40 -10.38
C ARG A 143 -4.07 -3.39 -11.17
N ASN A 144 -4.84 -2.31 -11.09
CA ASN A 144 -5.96 -2.04 -11.98
C ASN A 144 -5.61 -0.87 -12.91
N PRO A 145 -6.09 -0.85 -14.17
CA PRO A 145 -5.85 0.23 -15.10
C PRO A 145 -6.69 1.47 -14.74
N VAL A 146 -6.40 2.09 -13.59
CA VAL A 146 -7.05 3.34 -13.14
C VAL A 146 -6.74 4.46 -14.14
N LEU A 147 -5.47 4.54 -14.58
CA LEU A 147 -4.97 5.55 -15.51
C LEU A 147 -5.21 6.99 -15.01
N GLU A 148 -4.85 7.98 -15.82
CA GLU A 148 -5.01 9.40 -15.45
C GLU A 148 -6.48 9.80 -15.27
N ASP A 149 -7.39 9.29 -16.10
CA ASP A 149 -8.83 9.59 -16.02
C ASP A 149 -9.45 9.07 -14.71
N GLY A 150 -9.11 7.83 -14.32
CA GLY A 150 -9.53 7.28 -13.03
C GLY A 150 -8.92 8.07 -11.88
N ALA A 151 -7.66 8.51 -11.98
CA ALA A 151 -7.02 9.33 -10.95
C ALA A 151 -7.72 10.69 -10.76
N ARG A 152 -8.11 11.38 -11.85
CA ARG A 152 -8.91 12.61 -11.78
C ARG A 152 -10.25 12.38 -11.08
N THR A 153 -10.86 11.23 -11.33
CA THR A 153 -12.14 10.87 -10.72
C THR A 153 -11.98 10.54 -9.22
N LEU A 154 -10.91 9.84 -8.84
CA LEU A 154 -10.55 9.65 -7.43
C LEU A 154 -10.24 10.97 -6.72
N ALA A 155 -9.57 11.91 -7.39
CA ALA A 155 -9.35 13.25 -6.86
C ALA A 155 -10.67 13.98 -6.56
N ALA A 156 -11.68 13.85 -7.43
CA ALA A 156 -13.00 14.40 -7.19
C ALA A 156 -13.69 13.75 -5.98
N LEU A 157 -13.56 12.44 -5.79
CA LEU A 157 -13.99 11.75 -4.56
C LEU A 157 -13.28 12.32 -3.33
N LEU A 158 -11.95 12.48 -3.38
CA LEU A 158 -11.14 12.85 -2.21
C LEU A 158 -11.44 14.27 -1.71
N ARG A 159 -11.92 15.16 -2.58
CA ARG A 159 -12.38 16.50 -2.19
C ARG A 159 -13.64 16.49 -1.32
N ARG A 160 -14.49 15.46 -1.45
CA ARG A 160 -15.77 15.36 -0.74
C ARG A 160 -15.70 14.38 0.42
N ASN A 161 -15.07 13.24 0.20
CA ASN A 161 -14.98 12.19 1.18
C ASN A 161 -13.97 12.56 2.28
N THR A 162 -14.38 12.49 3.54
CA THR A 162 -13.51 12.75 4.71
C THR A 162 -13.18 11.47 5.51
N THR A 163 -13.81 10.34 5.18
CA THR A 163 -13.67 9.06 5.91
C THR A 163 -12.46 8.25 5.48
N LEU A 164 -12.12 8.30 4.18
CA LEU A 164 -11.07 7.47 3.59
C LEU A 164 -9.70 7.91 4.14
N ARG A 165 -8.96 6.97 4.73
CA ARG A 165 -7.61 7.23 5.28
C ARG A 165 -6.53 6.39 4.59
N THR A 166 -6.93 5.43 3.76
CA THR A 166 -6.02 4.57 2.99
C THR A 166 -6.41 4.54 1.53
N LEU A 167 -5.46 4.81 0.65
CA LEU A 167 -5.62 4.65 -0.78
C LEU A 167 -4.40 3.94 -1.36
N ASP A 168 -4.62 2.79 -2.01
CA ASP A 168 -3.58 2.06 -2.74
C ASP A 168 -3.80 2.18 -4.25
N LEU A 169 -2.83 2.83 -4.91
CA LEU A 169 -2.72 3.03 -6.35
C LEU A 169 -1.43 2.43 -6.92
N VAL A 170 -0.89 1.38 -6.29
CA VAL A 170 0.31 0.68 -6.75
C VAL A 170 0.09 0.10 -8.14
N ASN A 171 0.96 0.46 -9.09
CA ASN A 171 0.97 0.01 -10.47
C ASN A 171 -0.41 0.12 -11.13
N THR A 172 -0.93 1.35 -11.15
CA THR A 172 -2.26 1.65 -11.69
C THR A 172 -2.23 2.54 -12.93
N GLY A 173 -1.02 2.93 -13.37
CA GLY A 173 -0.82 3.71 -14.59
C GLY A 173 -1.25 5.17 -14.46
N ILE A 174 -1.37 5.68 -13.23
CA ILE A 174 -1.84 7.05 -12.98
C ILE A 174 -0.82 8.12 -13.39
N GLY A 175 0.46 7.76 -13.50
CA GLY A 175 1.54 8.67 -13.87
C GLY A 175 1.69 9.88 -12.93
N ALA A 176 2.53 10.84 -13.35
CA ALA A 176 2.75 12.08 -12.60
C ALA A 176 1.50 12.99 -12.57
N GLU A 177 0.76 13.05 -13.68
CA GLU A 177 -0.46 13.86 -13.79
C GLU A 177 -1.56 13.36 -12.85
N GLY A 178 -1.74 12.04 -12.73
CA GLY A 178 -2.68 11.46 -11.76
C GLY A 178 -2.26 11.71 -10.32
N VAL A 179 -0.95 11.64 -10.01
CA VAL A 179 -0.43 12.01 -8.68
C VAL A 179 -0.69 13.49 -8.37
N ARG A 180 -0.51 14.38 -9.35
CA ARG A 180 -0.82 15.81 -9.20
C ARG A 180 -2.30 16.04 -8.91
N ALA A 181 -3.19 15.40 -9.65
CA ALA A 181 -4.63 15.50 -9.40
C ALA A 181 -5.01 15.03 -7.99
N VAL A 182 -4.40 13.93 -7.51
CA VAL A 182 -4.58 13.45 -6.13
C VAL A 182 -4.05 14.46 -5.11
N LEU A 183 -2.85 15.00 -5.32
CA LEU A 183 -2.28 16.05 -4.45
C LEU A 183 -3.20 17.27 -4.34
N ASP A 184 -3.66 17.81 -5.48
CA ASP A 184 -4.53 18.99 -5.53
C ASP A 184 -5.84 18.78 -4.76
N ALA A 185 -6.36 17.54 -4.73
CA ALA A 185 -7.53 17.21 -3.91
C ALA A 185 -7.19 17.13 -2.42
N LEU A 186 -6.03 16.57 -2.06
CA LEU A 186 -5.67 16.30 -0.68
C LEU A 186 -5.24 17.57 0.09
N ILE A 187 -4.62 18.56 -0.56
CA ILE A 187 -4.20 19.81 0.11
C ILE A 187 -5.38 20.64 0.67
N HIS A 188 -6.60 20.39 0.19
CA HIS A 188 -7.82 21.08 0.62
C HIS A 188 -8.71 20.21 1.50
N ARG A 189 -8.25 19.01 1.88
CA ARG A 189 -9.05 18.04 2.60
C ARG A 189 -8.94 18.31 4.11
N GLU A 190 -10.08 18.43 4.79
CA GLU A 190 -10.13 18.65 6.24
C GLU A 190 -9.51 17.51 7.03
N ALA A 191 -9.81 16.27 6.61
CA ALA A 191 -9.26 15.05 7.20
C ALA A 191 -8.15 14.48 6.29
N PRO A 192 -6.89 14.46 6.73
CA PRO A 192 -5.78 14.04 5.87
C PRO A 192 -5.91 12.55 5.50
N LEU A 193 -5.55 12.23 4.26
CA LEU A 193 -5.31 10.84 3.88
C LEU A 193 -4.03 10.37 4.55
N GLU A 194 -4.13 9.39 5.45
CA GLU A 194 -2.97 8.96 6.25
C GLU A 194 -1.96 8.13 5.45
N ARG A 195 -2.47 7.21 4.62
CA ARG A 195 -1.69 6.15 3.96
C ARG A 195 -1.93 6.15 2.46
N LEU A 196 -0.88 6.42 1.69
CA LEU A 196 -0.92 6.48 0.23
C LEU A 196 0.15 5.59 -0.38
N PHE A 197 -0.28 4.64 -1.21
CA PHE A 197 0.62 3.74 -1.94
C PHE A 197 0.65 4.10 -3.42
N LEU A 198 1.82 4.45 -3.95
CA LEU A 198 2.05 4.88 -5.33
C LEU A 198 3.20 4.11 -6.00
N GLY A 199 3.56 2.94 -5.47
CA GLY A 199 4.63 2.13 -6.03
C GLY A 199 4.37 1.69 -7.47
N GLY A 200 5.41 1.53 -8.29
CA GLY A 200 5.26 0.94 -9.63
C GLY A 200 4.51 1.78 -10.66
N ASN A 201 4.52 3.10 -10.53
CA ASN A 201 3.84 4.04 -11.45
C ASN A 201 4.81 4.81 -12.37
N GLY A 202 6.09 4.44 -12.38
CA GLY A 202 7.10 5.05 -13.25
C GLY A 202 7.54 6.45 -12.82
N LEU A 203 7.33 6.79 -11.54
CA LEU A 203 7.69 8.10 -11.00
C LEU A 203 9.20 8.26 -10.93
N THR A 204 9.70 9.44 -11.25
CA THR A 204 11.14 9.74 -11.37
C THR A 204 11.56 10.83 -10.39
N ALA A 205 12.86 11.16 -10.36
CA ALA A 205 13.36 12.31 -9.61
C ALA A 205 12.63 13.63 -9.93
N ALA A 206 12.13 13.81 -11.16
CA ALA A 206 11.39 15.00 -11.58
C ALA A 206 10.04 15.14 -10.87
N ASP A 207 9.46 14.04 -10.40
CA ASP A 207 8.16 14.00 -9.72
C ASP A 207 8.30 14.15 -8.20
N ALA A 208 9.53 14.08 -7.67
CA ALA A 208 9.80 14.14 -6.24
C ALA A 208 9.24 15.41 -5.54
N PRO A 209 9.20 16.61 -6.17
CA PRO A 209 8.53 17.76 -5.58
C PRO A 209 7.03 17.54 -5.31
N LEU A 210 6.32 16.85 -6.21
CA LEU A 210 4.90 16.49 -6.00
C LEU A 210 4.77 15.53 -4.81
N LEU A 211 5.67 14.55 -4.73
CA LEU A 211 5.68 13.56 -3.65
C LEU A 211 6.04 14.17 -2.29
N ALA A 212 6.93 15.17 -2.28
CA ALA A 212 7.23 15.96 -1.10
C ALA A 212 6.04 16.81 -0.64
N ALA A 213 5.28 17.39 -1.57
CA ALA A 213 4.08 18.15 -1.27
C ALA A 213 2.97 17.28 -0.64
N LEU A 214 2.87 15.99 -1.01
CA LEU A 214 1.95 15.06 -0.33
C LEU A 214 2.23 14.97 1.18
N ILE A 215 3.51 15.04 1.59
CA ILE A 215 3.92 14.98 3.00
C ILE A 215 3.70 16.33 3.69
N ARG A 216 4.19 17.41 3.07
CA ARG A 216 4.22 18.75 3.69
C ARG A 216 2.84 19.40 3.71
N ASP A 217 2.16 19.38 2.57
CA ASP A 217 1.01 20.23 2.31
C ASP A 217 -0.30 19.45 2.49
N ALA A 218 -0.33 18.18 2.07
CA ALA A 218 -1.50 17.31 2.22
C ALA A 218 -1.50 16.48 3.53
N GLY A 219 -0.43 16.53 4.31
CA GLY A 219 -0.35 15.85 5.61
C GLY A 219 -0.28 14.32 5.56
N VAL A 220 0.06 13.71 4.41
CA VAL A 220 0.20 12.25 4.27
C VAL A 220 1.31 11.77 5.20
N ARG A 221 0.97 10.86 6.12
CA ARG A 221 1.89 10.35 7.15
C ARG A 221 2.66 9.11 6.70
N GLU A 222 2.09 8.31 5.81
CA GLU A 222 2.72 7.11 5.29
C GLU A 222 2.66 7.10 3.77
N LEU A 223 3.83 7.27 3.15
CA LEU A 223 4.00 7.33 1.70
C LEU A 223 4.84 6.15 1.22
N TYR A 224 4.21 5.26 0.45
CA TYR A 224 4.83 4.06 -0.07
C TYR A 224 5.04 4.18 -1.59
N LEU A 225 6.30 4.26 -2.00
CA LEU A 225 6.77 4.50 -3.37
C LEU A 225 7.65 3.37 -3.93
N PRO A 226 7.50 2.08 -3.55
CA PRO A 226 8.42 1.05 -4.01
C PRO A 226 8.36 0.85 -5.53
N ALA A 227 9.45 0.40 -6.14
CA ALA A 227 9.53 0.11 -7.56
C ALA A 227 9.21 1.32 -8.47
N ASN A 228 9.78 2.49 -8.17
CA ASN A 228 9.79 3.67 -9.05
C ASN A 228 11.26 3.99 -9.42
N HIS A 229 11.55 5.19 -9.91
CA HIS A 229 12.87 5.61 -10.43
C HIS A 229 13.34 6.92 -9.81
N LEU A 230 13.16 7.09 -8.49
CA LEU A 230 13.45 8.36 -7.80
C LEU A 230 14.94 8.68 -7.73
N GLY A 231 15.79 7.67 -7.60
CA GLY A 231 17.23 7.82 -7.41
C GLY A 231 17.61 8.64 -6.18
N ASP A 232 18.89 9.00 -6.10
CA ASP A 232 19.42 9.82 -5.00
C ASP A 232 18.81 11.22 -4.94
N ALA A 233 18.57 11.84 -6.10
CA ALA A 233 17.98 13.17 -6.19
C ALA A 233 16.54 13.20 -5.64
N GLY A 234 15.70 12.22 -6.03
CA GLY A 234 14.34 12.13 -5.50
C GLY A 234 14.32 11.78 -4.01
N ALA A 235 15.22 10.90 -3.55
CA ALA A 235 15.37 10.60 -2.13
C ALA A 235 15.74 11.84 -1.30
N ALA A 236 16.60 12.71 -1.81
CA ALA A 236 16.98 13.95 -1.14
C ALA A 236 15.80 14.93 -0.98
N VAL A 237 14.95 15.05 -2.01
CA VAL A 237 13.75 15.90 -1.95
C VAL A 237 12.75 15.38 -0.91
N LEU A 238 12.52 14.06 -0.87
CA LEU A 238 11.65 13.44 0.16
C LEU A 238 12.24 13.56 1.57
N ALA A 239 13.55 13.44 1.71
CA ALA A 239 14.24 13.64 2.98
C ALA A 239 14.01 15.08 3.51
N SER A 240 14.15 16.09 2.66
CA SER A 240 13.85 17.49 3.02
C SER A 240 12.40 17.67 3.49
N ALA A 241 11.44 17.03 2.83
CA ALA A 241 10.03 17.07 3.24
C ALA A 241 9.80 16.41 4.61
N ALA A 242 10.42 15.26 4.86
CA ALA A 242 10.33 14.56 6.14
C ALA A 242 10.97 15.36 7.30
N ALA A 243 12.06 16.06 7.04
CA ALA A 243 12.76 16.87 8.03
C ALA A 243 12.04 18.18 8.39
N ALA A 244 11.04 18.60 7.60
CA ALA A 244 10.37 19.90 7.78
C ALA A 244 9.53 19.99 9.07
N ASP A 245 9.00 18.86 9.55
CA ASP A 245 8.22 18.80 10.80
C ASP A 245 8.60 17.54 11.62
N PRO A 246 9.70 17.60 12.40
CA PRO A 246 10.15 16.48 13.22
C PRO A 246 9.15 16.07 14.32
N ALA A 247 8.22 16.95 14.71
CA ALA A 247 7.16 16.63 15.67
C ALA A 247 6.11 15.68 15.08
N ARG A 248 6.08 15.54 13.75
CA ARG A 248 5.17 14.67 13.00
C ARG A 248 5.93 13.66 12.12
N PRO A 249 6.66 12.68 12.70
CA PRO A 249 7.45 11.73 11.91
C PRO A 249 6.62 10.96 10.88
N VAL A 250 7.22 10.70 9.72
CA VAL A 250 6.60 10.02 8.58
C VAL A 250 7.13 8.60 8.36
N ARG A 251 6.37 7.82 7.58
CA ARG A 251 6.77 6.50 7.06
C ARG A 251 7.06 6.59 5.58
N LEU A 252 8.26 6.21 5.19
CA LEU A 252 8.70 6.22 3.79
C LEU A 252 9.04 4.80 3.34
N GLY A 253 8.27 4.32 2.37
CA GLY A 253 8.56 3.09 1.63
C GLY A 253 9.24 3.42 0.31
N LEU A 254 10.56 3.23 0.20
CA LEU A 254 11.38 3.65 -0.93
C LEU A 254 12.12 2.48 -1.61
N GLY A 255 11.68 1.25 -1.38
CA GLY A 255 12.34 0.06 -1.93
C GLY A 255 12.40 0.03 -3.46
N GLY A 256 13.53 -0.36 -4.05
CA GLY A 256 13.67 -0.48 -5.51
C GLY A 256 13.46 0.84 -6.27
N ASN A 257 14.18 1.90 -5.89
CA ASN A 257 14.12 3.23 -6.51
C ASN A 257 15.44 3.68 -7.14
N GLY A 258 16.45 2.80 -7.24
CA GLY A 258 17.80 3.18 -7.66
C GLY A 258 18.51 4.11 -6.66
N ILE A 259 18.16 4.06 -5.38
CA ILE A 259 18.79 4.89 -4.34
C ILE A 259 20.15 4.30 -3.96
N GLY A 260 21.19 5.10 -4.13
CA GLY A 260 22.58 4.81 -3.77
C GLY A 260 23.00 5.44 -2.43
N PRO A 261 24.31 5.49 -2.17
CA PRO A 261 24.84 6.04 -0.91
C PRO A 261 24.49 7.51 -0.66
N ALA A 262 24.43 8.35 -1.70
CA ALA A 262 24.14 9.77 -1.54
C ALA A 262 22.69 10.02 -1.12
N GLY A 263 21.73 9.30 -1.70
CA GLY A 263 20.33 9.37 -1.28
C GLY A 263 20.12 8.80 0.12
N ALA A 264 20.81 7.71 0.46
CA ALA A 264 20.81 7.17 1.82
C ALA A 264 21.38 8.16 2.84
N ARG A 265 22.40 8.95 2.47
CA ARG A 265 22.94 10.03 3.30
C ARG A 265 21.90 11.12 3.54
N SER A 266 21.23 11.59 2.49
CA SER A 266 20.16 12.59 2.64
C SER A 266 19.02 12.11 3.55
N LEU A 267 18.61 10.85 3.41
CA LEU A 267 17.60 10.23 4.28
C LEU A 267 18.08 10.09 5.73
N ALA A 268 19.36 9.80 5.95
CA ALA A 268 19.96 9.78 7.27
C ALA A 268 19.99 11.17 7.91
N ASP A 269 20.32 12.22 7.16
CA ASP A 269 20.31 13.60 7.65
C ASP A 269 18.88 14.05 8.05
N ALA A 270 17.84 13.43 7.48
CA ALA A 270 16.44 13.66 7.80
C ALA A 270 15.81 12.68 8.81
N LEU A 271 16.60 11.78 9.42
CA LEU A 271 16.06 10.67 10.21
C LEU A 271 15.27 11.12 11.46
N GLY A 272 15.51 12.34 11.94
CA GLY A 272 14.72 12.98 13.01
C GLY A 272 13.23 13.15 12.68
N GLY A 273 12.86 13.19 11.40
CA GLY A 273 11.47 13.25 10.93
C GLY A 273 10.92 11.93 10.38
N ILE A 274 11.62 10.80 10.54
CA ILE A 274 11.25 9.52 9.94
C ILE A 274 11.13 8.44 11.02
N ASP A 275 9.94 7.86 11.20
CA ASP A 275 9.76 6.72 12.14
C ASP A 275 9.90 5.36 11.45
N THR A 276 9.75 5.30 10.12
CA THR A 276 9.83 4.07 9.34
C THR A 276 10.48 4.38 8.02
N LEU A 277 11.58 3.68 7.72
CA LEU A 277 12.31 3.78 6.47
C LEU A 277 12.49 2.39 5.86
N ASP A 278 11.87 2.17 4.70
CA ASP A 278 12.06 0.95 3.93
C ASP A 278 12.84 1.24 2.66
N LEU A 279 14.09 0.78 2.61
CA LEU A 279 14.97 0.84 1.44
C LEU A 279 15.16 -0.52 0.80
N GLY A 280 14.46 -1.56 1.30
CA GLY A 280 14.68 -2.92 0.88
C GLY A 280 14.23 -3.19 -0.55
N ARG A 281 14.44 -4.42 -0.99
CA ARG A 281 13.98 -4.85 -2.32
C ARG A 281 12.46 -4.85 -2.43
N ALA A 282 11.94 -4.23 -3.48
CA ALA A 282 10.55 -4.36 -3.87
C ALA A 282 10.33 -5.63 -4.68
N MET A 283 9.27 -6.39 -4.37
CA MET A 283 8.97 -7.65 -5.08
C MET A 283 8.70 -7.44 -6.58
N SER A 284 8.23 -6.24 -6.95
CA SER A 284 7.86 -5.88 -8.32
C SER A 284 9.02 -5.36 -9.18
N GLU A 285 10.25 -5.24 -8.64
CA GLU A 285 11.39 -4.63 -9.35
C GLU A 285 11.61 -5.20 -10.75
N ARG A 286 11.69 -6.54 -10.84
CA ARG A 286 11.97 -7.23 -12.11
C ARG A 286 10.82 -7.08 -13.11
N SER A 287 9.58 -7.17 -12.64
CA SER A 287 8.40 -7.09 -13.52
C SER A 287 8.12 -5.67 -14.02
N LEU A 288 8.57 -4.66 -13.29
CA LEU A 288 8.35 -3.24 -13.60
C LEU A 288 9.61 -2.54 -14.12
N GLY A 289 10.75 -3.24 -14.17
CA GLY A 289 12.01 -2.68 -14.65
C GLY A 289 12.59 -1.58 -13.76
N SER A 290 12.25 -1.57 -12.47
CA SER A 290 12.81 -0.58 -11.53
C SER A 290 14.17 -1.03 -10.99
N ASP A 291 15.06 -0.08 -10.77
CA ASP A 291 16.39 -0.36 -10.25
C ASP A 291 16.35 -0.64 -8.74
N GLY A 292 17.07 -1.67 -8.31
CA GLY A 292 17.25 -1.97 -6.89
C GLY A 292 18.01 -0.83 -6.19
N ASN A 293 17.74 -0.63 -4.90
CA ASN A 293 18.55 0.29 -4.09
C ASN A 293 19.93 -0.32 -3.83
N SER A 294 20.98 0.48 -3.89
CA SER A 294 22.38 0.08 -3.77
C SER A 294 23.14 0.93 -2.74
N THR A 295 22.49 1.27 -1.63
CA THR A 295 23.01 2.16 -0.58
C THR A 295 24.31 1.66 0.07
N GLY A 296 24.52 0.34 0.11
CA GLY A 296 25.75 -0.29 0.58
C GLY A 296 26.12 -0.02 2.05
N ASP A 297 27.36 -0.35 2.40
CA ASP A 297 27.95 -0.09 3.73
C ASP A 297 28.11 1.40 4.01
N GLU A 298 28.21 2.24 2.98
CA GLU A 298 28.33 3.69 3.11
C GLU A 298 27.00 4.32 3.55
N GLY A 299 25.89 3.98 2.89
CA GLY A 299 24.56 4.38 3.34
C GLY A 299 24.24 3.86 4.74
N ALA A 300 24.65 2.62 5.06
CA ALA A 300 24.51 2.09 6.41
C ALA A 300 25.33 2.86 7.46
N ARG A 301 26.53 3.35 7.12
CA ARG A 301 27.33 4.23 7.99
C ARG A 301 26.63 5.56 8.23
N ALA A 302 26.06 6.18 7.19
CA ALA A 302 25.29 7.41 7.32
C ALA A 302 24.08 7.23 8.25
N LEU A 303 23.28 6.19 8.00
CA LEU A 303 22.13 5.85 8.86
C LEU A 303 22.57 5.57 10.29
N ALA A 304 23.67 4.82 10.50
CA ALA A 304 24.21 4.55 11.81
C ALA A 304 24.59 5.83 12.58
N ALA A 305 25.20 6.81 11.90
CA ALA A 305 25.56 8.08 12.53
C ALA A 305 24.33 8.90 12.99
N ALA A 306 23.21 8.79 12.27
CA ALA A 306 21.96 9.50 12.56
C ALA A 306 20.99 8.74 13.48
N LEU A 307 21.21 7.45 13.74
CA LEU A 307 20.33 6.63 14.58
C LEU A 307 20.17 7.15 16.02
N PRO A 308 21.23 7.57 16.74
CA PRO A 308 21.11 8.08 18.09
C PRO A 308 20.18 9.30 18.16
N GLY A 309 19.14 9.24 19.00
CA GLY A 309 18.16 10.32 19.14
C GLY A 309 17.06 10.35 18.07
N SER A 310 17.12 9.49 17.04
CA SER A 310 16.06 9.41 16.03
C SER A 310 14.78 8.74 16.56
N PRO A 311 13.60 9.08 16.02
CA PRO A 311 12.34 8.40 16.32
C PRO A 311 12.19 7.05 15.57
N LEU A 312 13.22 6.59 14.86
CA LEU A 312 13.14 5.46 13.94
C LEU A 312 12.78 4.16 14.66
N ARG A 313 11.64 3.59 14.27
CA ARG A 313 11.09 2.32 14.77
C ARG A 313 11.37 1.17 13.81
N ARG A 314 11.37 1.43 12.50
CA ARG A 314 11.52 0.37 11.51
C ARG A 314 12.50 0.79 10.42
N LEU A 315 13.52 -0.04 10.22
CA LEU A 315 14.52 0.14 9.18
C LEU A 315 14.62 -1.13 8.34
N GLU A 316 14.35 -1.07 7.04
CA GLU A 316 14.46 -2.21 6.13
C GLU A 316 15.58 -1.98 5.11
N LEU A 317 16.58 -2.88 5.12
CA LEU A 317 17.81 -2.80 4.32
C LEU A 317 18.11 -4.12 3.58
N ARG A 318 17.15 -5.03 3.47
CA ARG A 318 17.34 -6.26 2.68
C ARG A 318 17.64 -5.90 1.23
N HIS A 319 18.71 -6.48 0.68
CA HIS A 319 19.13 -6.33 -0.70
C HIS A 319 19.59 -4.92 -1.11
N THR A 320 20.11 -4.11 -0.18
CA THR A 320 20.67 -2.78 -0.49
C THR A 320 22.18 -2.77 -0.77
N GLY A 321 22.81 -3.94 -0.91
CA GLY A 321 24.28 -4.07 -0.96
C GLY A 321 24.96 -4.01 0.41
N LEU A 322 24.20 -4.01 1.51
CA LEU A 322 24.72 -4.05 2.88
C LEU A 322 25.55 -5.32 3.14
N THR A 323 26.78 -5.16 3.62
CA THR A 323 27.66 -6.26 4.03
C THR A 323 27.72 -6.42 5.55
N GLY A 324 28.44 -7.44 6.01
CA GLY A 324 28.67 -7.68 7.44
C GLY A 324 29.38 -6.52 8.15
N ARG A 325 30.16 -5.71 7.44
CA ARG A 325 30.84 -4.53 8.03
C ARG A 325 29.83 -3.43 8.32
N GLY A 326 29.03 -3.02 7.33
CA GLY A 326 27.99 -2.02 7.52
C GLY A 326 26.95 -2.45 8.56
N ALA A 327 26.55 -3.73 8.57
CA ALA A 327 25.62 -4.25 9.56
C ALA A 327 26.17 -4.17 11.00
N LYS A 328 27.49 -4.42 11.19
CA LYS A 328 28.15 -4.25 12.49
C LYS A 328 28.23 -2.78 12.91
N THR A 329 28.53 -1.87 11.98
CA THR A 329 28.50 -0.43 12.25
C THR A 329 27.12 0.01 12.71
N LEU A 330 26.08 -0.39 11.97
CA LEU A 330 24.69 -0.08 12.32
C LEU A 330 24.33 -0.62 13.71
N LEU A 331 24.69 -1.88 13.99
CA LEU A 331 24.44 -2.51 15.30
C LEU A 331 25.12 -1.75 16.44
N ALA A 332 26.37 -1.32 16.25
CA ALA A 332 27.12 -0.59 17.26
C ALA A 332 26.49 0.77 17.59
N ALA A 333 25.83 1.39 16.61
CA ALA A 333 25.17 2.68 16.78
C ALA A 333 23.76 2.61 17.38
N VAL A 334 23.14 1.43 17.48
CA VAL A 334 21.82 1.29 18.13
C VAL A 334 21.97 1.58 19.63
N PRO A 335 21.44 2.71 20.15
CA PRO A 335 21.62 3.08 21.54
C PRO A 335 20.80 2.18 22.47
N ALA A 336 21.22 2.08 23.73
CA ALA A 336 20.39 1.50 24.77
C ALA A 336 19.07 2.27 24.88
N GLY A 337 17.94 1.56 24.93
CA GLY A 337 16.61 2.20 24.98
C GLY A 337 16.13 2.79 23.65
N SER A 338 16.77 2.48 22.51
CA SER A 338 16.29 2.86 21.18
C SER A 338 14.80 2.53 20.96
N PRO A 339 14.02 3.36 20.24
CA PRO A 339 12.64 3.03 19.86
C PRO A 339 12.55 1.97 18.75
N LEU A 340 13.68 1.49 18.23
CA LEU A 340 13.75 0.56 17.11
C LEU A 340 13.08 -0.79 17.45
N GLU A 341 12.14 -1.18 16.62
CA GLU A 341 11.30 -2.38 16.70
C GLU A 341 11.69 -3.42 15.64
N TYR A 342 12.29 -2.98 14.53
CA TYR A 342 12.65 -3.85 13.42
C TYR A 342 13.85 -3.34 12.64
N VAL A 343 14.77 -4.27 12.33
CA VAL A 343 15.83 -4.07 11.33
C VAL A 343 15.82 -5.23 10.34
N GLY A 344 15.47 -4.92 9.09
CA GLY A 344 15.47 -5.86 7.98
C GLY A 344 16.87 -6.02 7.41
N LEU A 345 17.44 -7.21 7.53
CA LEU A 345 18.81 -7.53 7.12
C LEU A 345 18.82 -8.64 6.07
N GLY A 346 19.61 -8.45 5.01
CA GLY A 346 19.74 -9.38 3.89
C GLY A 346 20.10 -10.82 4.30
N PRO A 347 19.73 -11.84 3.49
CA PRO A 347 19.99 -13.25 3.81
C PRO A 347 21.48 -13.56 3.99
N GLY A 348 22.37 -12.89 3.26
CA GLY A 348 23.83 -13.11 3.29
C GLY A 348 24.56 -12.66 4.57
N LEU A 349 23.86 -12.08 5.55
CA LEU A 349 24.48 -11.62 6.80
C LEU A 349 24.56 -12.73 7.87
N PRO A 350 25.64 -12.79 8.67
CA PRO A 350 25.81 -13.82 9.69
C PRO A 350 24.65 -13.85 10.70
N ARG A 351 24.18 -15.06 11.04
CA ARG A 351 23.08 -15.27 12.03
C ARG A 351 23.35 -14.60 13.36
N ARG A 352 24.61 -14.57 13.81
CA ARG A 352 25.03 -13.90 15.05
C ARG A 352 24.71 -12.40 15.04
N VAL A 353 24.96 -11.70 13.93
CA VAL A 353 24.65 -10.26 13.80
C VAL A 353 23.14 -10.04 13.90
N LYS A 354 22.34 -10.85 13.20
CA LYS A 354 20.87 -10.78 13.25
C LYS A 354 20.33 -11.00 14.67
N ARG A 355 20.90 -11.97 15.40
CA ARG A 355 20.54 -12.23 16.81
C ARG A 355 20.86 -11.04 17.71
N SER A 356 22.04 -10.45 17.58
CA SER A 356 22.44 -9.28 18.38
C SER A 356 21.57 -8.05 18.12
N PHE A 357 21.02 -7.89 16.92
CA PHE A 357 19.98 -6.90 16.69
C PHE A 357 18.71 -7.23 17.49
N ALA A 358 18.20 -8.45 17.39
CA ALA A 358 16.97 -8.86 18.09
C ALA A 358 17.02 -8.60 19.60
N GLU A 359 18.18 -8.74 20.23
CA GLU A 359 18.41 -8.43 21.66
C GLU A 359 18.29 -6.93 22.00
N ARG A 360 18.43 -6.03 21.01
CA ARG A 360 18.34 -4.56 21.17
C ARG A 360 17.00 -3.97 20.72
N LEU A 361 16.16 -4.75 20.05
CA LEU A 361 14.89 -4.28 19.50
C LEU A 361 13.77 -4.33 20.53
N ARG A 362 12.88 -3.35 20.46
CA ARG A 362 11.62 -3.37 21.21
C ARG A 362 10.59 -4.29 20.54
N PRO A 363 9.59 -4.78 21.29
CA PRO A 363 8.44 -5.44 20.70
C PRO A 363 7.77 -4.55 19.66
N ALA A 364 7.46 -5.13 18.50
CA ALA A 364 6.78 -4.40 17.44
C ALA A 364 5.37 -3.98 17.85
N ARG A 365 4.99 -2.74 17.52
CA ARG A 365 3.61 -2.28 17.68
C ARG A 365 2.68 -3.03 16.73
N ALA A 366 1.41 -3.11 17.12
CA ALA A 366 0.39 -3.69 16.27
C ALA A 366 0.28 -2.90 14.95
N THR A 367 0.24 -3.65 13.84
CA THR A 367 -0.06 -3.10 12.53
C THR A 367 -1.44 -2.44 12.53
N HIS A 368 -1.54 -1.29 11.86
CA HIS A 368 -2.78 -0.53 11.75
C HIS A 368 -3.94 -1.40 11.19
N PRO A 369 -5.18 -1.30 11.70
CA PRO A 369 -6.28 -2.20 11.33
C PRO A 369 -6.54 -2.32 9.83
N ASP A 370 -6.47 -1.22 9.09
CA ASP A 370 -6.68 -1.22 7.62
C ASP A 370 -5.61 -2.05 6.88
N LEU A 371 -4.37 -2.10 7.38
CA LEU A 371 -3.31 -2.92 6.82
C LEU A 371 -3.45 -4.38 7.29
N ARG A 372 -3.90 -4.60 8.53
CA ARG A 372 -4.16 -5.95 9.06
C ARG A 372 -5.29 -6.64 8.30
N ALA A 373 -6.34 -5.90 7.94
CA ALA A 373 -7.48 -6.40 7.17
C ALA A 373 -7.08 -7.01 5.82
N ILE A 374 -5.94 -6.58 5.26
CA ILE A 374 -5.41 -7.06 3.98
C ILE A 374 -4.09 -7.85 4.15
N GLY A 375 -3.71 -8.20 5.38
CA GLY A 375 -2.43 -8.84 5.68
C GLY A 375 -2.27 -10.26 5.11
N SER A 376 -3.37 -10.95 4.78
CA SER A 376 -3.35 -12.25 4.07
C SER A 376 -3.01 -12.09 2.59
N VAL A 377 -3.24 -10.92 2.00
CA VAL A 377 -3.22 -10.69 0.54
C VAL A 377 -2.13 -9.71 0.08
N TYR A 378 -1.50 -9.01 1.02
CA TYR A 378 -0.53 -7.94 0.76
C TYR A 378 0.90 -8.29 1.23
N ARG A 379 1.41 -9.46 0.83
CA ARG A 379 2.82 -9.86 1.08
C ARG A 379 3.66 -9.87 -0.18
#